data_AF-A0A3S0BRZ1-F1
#
_entry.id   AF-A0A3S0BRZ1-F1
#
_cell.length_a   1.000
_cell.length_b   1.000
_cell.length_c   1.000
_cell.angle_alpha   90.00
_cell.angle_beta   90.00
_cell.angle_gamma   90.00
#
_symmetry.space_group_name_H-M   'P 1'
#
loop_
_entity.id
_entity.type
_entity.pdbx_description
1 polymer ?
#
loop_
_entity_poly.entity_id
_entity_poly.type
_entity_poly.pdbx_seq_one_letter_code
_entity_poly.pdbx_strand_id
1 'polypeptide(L)'
;MNLGRSVLALVSAVYALFCTAMLFAIPRNRYEWMLEDPALRGDGLTFCTLPIDHGLDARIESFAYLVPLLIVAVVLSVRRRKPHWLLWVGLVLVVLWGVRFVVLAPSCPAR
;
A
#
# COMPACT_ATOMS: atom_id res chain seq x y z
N MET A 1 15.18 2.52 31.32
CA MET A 1 14.50 2.26 30.04
C MET A 1 15.45 2.67 28.91
N ASN A 2 15.90 1.73 28.08
CA ASN A 2 16.96 2.00 27.09
C ASN A 2 16.46 2.91 25.97
N LEU A 3 16.97 4.14 25.93
CA LEU A 3 16.64 5.19 24.96
C LEU A 3 16.61 4.69 23.51
N GLY A 4 17.57 3.84 23.11
CA GLY A 4 17.64 3.27 21.76
C GLY A 4 16.47 2.36 21.38
N ARG A 5 15.84 1.66 22.35
CA ARG A 5 14.62 0.88 22.08
C ARG A 5 13.41 1.79 21.84
N SER A 6 13.33 2.91 22.55
CA SER A 6 12.23 3.87 22.40
C SER A 6 12.32 4.60 21.06
N VAL A 7 13.53 4.99 20.64
CA VAL A 7 13.75 5.64 19.33
C VAL A 7 13.40 4.69 18.18
N LEU A 8 13.85 3.44 18.23
CA LEU A 8 13.52 2.46 17.18
C LEU A 8 12.00 2.23 17.08
N ALA A 9 11.32 2.14 18.23
CA ALA A 9 9.86 1.99 18.26
C ALA A 9 9.16 3.21 17.64
N LEU A 10 9.59 4.42 17.98
CA LEU A 10 9.02 5.65 17.43
C LEU A 10 9.21 5.73 15.90
N VAL A 11 10.44 5.51 15.41
CA VAL A 11 10.74 5.52 13.97
C VAL A 11 9.91 4.47 13.24
N SER A 12 9.78 3.27 13.80
CA SER A 12 8.99 2.20 13.19
C SER A 12 7.49 2.52 13.16
N ALA A 13 6.96 3.21 14.17
CA ALA A 13 5.57 3.64 14.20
C ALA A 13 5.28 4.76 13.19
N VAL A 14 6.18 5.75 13.09
CA VAL A 14 6.10 6.82 12.08
C VAL A 14 6.19 6.22 10.67
N TYR A 15 7.08 5.27 10.45
CA TYR A 15 7.20 4.61 9.15
C TYR A 15 5.97 3.76 8.81
N ALA A 16 5.38 3.05 9.77
CA ALA A 16 4.12 2.34 9.55
C ALA A 16 2.97 3.28 9.19
N LEU A 17 2.88 4.46 9.83
CA LEU A 17 1.91 5.51 9.46
C LEU A 17 2.16 6.03 8.04
N PHE A 18 3.42 6.25 7.66
CA PHE A 18 3.79 6.64 6.31
C PHE A 18 3.39 5.58 5.28
N CYS A 19 3.68 4.30 5.51
CA CYS A 19 3.24 3.19 4.64
C CYS A 19 1.72 3.15 4.52
N THR A 20 1.00 3.36 5.63
CA THR A 20 -0.46 3.43 5.63
C THR A 20 -0.95 4.59 4.77
N ALA A 21 -0.41 5.79 4.96
CA ALA A 21 -0.78 6.97 4.19
C ALA A 21 -0.54 6.76 2.69
N MET A 22 0.62 6.23 2.30
CA MET A 22 0.93 5.94 0.90
C MET A 22 -0.01 4.90 0.30
N LEU A 23 -0.41 3.89 1.06
CA LEU A 23 -1.34 2.86 0.61
C LEU A 23 -2.71 3.43 0.20
N PHE A 24 -3.17 4.50 0.86
CA PHE A 24 -4.45 5.14 0.57
C PHE A 24 -4.33 6.34 -0.37
N ALA A 25 -3.20 7.04 -0.36
CA ALA A 25 -2.95 8.22 -1.18
C ALA A 25 -2.57 7.87 -2.63
N ILE A 26 -1.95 6.71 -2.88
CA ILE A 26 -1.58 6.31 -4.23
C ILE A 26 -2.85 5.85 -4.98
N PRO A 27 -3.20 6.52 -6.10
CA PRO A 27 -4.29 6.10 -6.97
C PRO A 27 -3.92 4.78 -7.67
N ARG A 28 -4.90 3.92 -7.96
CA ARG A 28 -4.59 2.61 -8.59
C ARG A 28 -4.26 2.74 -10.06
N ASN A 29 -4.78 3.79 -10.71
CA ASN A 29 -4.42 4.17 -12.06
C ASN A 29 -4.12 5.66 -12.10
N ARG A 30 -3.09 6.07 -12.83
CA ARG A 30 -2.70 7.48 -12.95
C ARG A 30 -3.83 8.36 -13.48
N TYR A 31 -4.76 7.77 -14.21
CA TYR A 31 -5.91 8.44 -14.82
C TYR A 31 -7.19 8.38 -13.96
N GLU A 32 -7.14 7.89 -12.72
CA GLU A 32 -8.34 7.82 -11.85
C GLU A 32 -9.03 9.18 -11.66
N TRP A 33 -8.27 10.28 -11.69
CA TRP A 33 -8.82 11.65 -11.63
C TRP A 33 -9.79 11.97 -12.78
N MET A 34 -9.70 11.28 -13.93
CA MET A 34 -10.62 11.47 -15.06
C MET A 34 -12.04 10.97 -14.76
N LEU A 35 -12.22 10.11 -13.76
CA LEU A 35 -13.54 9.62 -13.33
C LEU A 35 -14.28 10.63 -12.44
N GLU A 36 -13.55 11.57 -11.84
CA GLU A 36 -14.11 12.63 -10.99
C GLU A 36 -14.56 13.84 -11.81
N ASP A 37 -14.09 13.96 -13.05
CA ASP A 37 -14.43 15.08 -13.93
C ASP A 37 -15.81 14.88 -14.60
N PRO A 38 -16.82 15.74 -14.32
CA PRO A 38 -18.18 15.53 -14.81
C PRO A 38 -18.31 15.57 -16.33
N ALA A 39 -17.42 16.27 -17.02
CA ALA A 39 -17.40 16.33 -18.48
C ALA A 39 -17.04 14.97 -19.12
N LEU A 40 -16.08 14.27 -18.51
CA LEU A 40 -15.56 12.98 -18.98
C LEU A 40 -16.41 11.79 -18.50
N ARG A 41 -17.05 11.93 -17.33
CA ARG A 41 -17.99 10.94 -16.80
C ARG A 41 -19.23 10.75 -17.69
N GLY A 42 -19.62 11.81 -18.41
CA GLY A 42 -20.72 11.80 -19.38
C GLY A 42 -20.48 10.90 -20.60
N ASP A 43 -19.22 10.65 -20.95
CA ASP A 43 -18.83 9.79 -22.09
C ASP A 43 -18.80 8.29 -21.72
N GLY A 44 -19.29 7.92 -20.54
CA GLY A 44 -19.30 6.52 -20.09
C GLY A 44 -17.94 5.99 -19.65
N LEU A 45 -17.00 6.90 -19.31
CA LEU A 45 -15.71 6.52 -18.76
C LEU A 45 -15.89 5.78 -17.43
N THR A 46 -15.47 4.51 -17.42
CA THR A 46 -15.41 3.63 -16.26
C THR A 46 -13.96 3.25 -15.98
N PHE A 47 -13.68 2.67 -14.81
CA PHE A 47 -12.34 2.18 -14.47
C PHE A 47 -11.72 1.26 -15.53
N CYS A 48 -12.54 0.56 -16.32
CA CYS A 48 -12.11 -0.38 -17.35
C CYS A 48 -11.87 0.25 -18.73
N THR A 49 -12.35 1.48 -18.95
CA THR A 49 -12.13 2.23 -20.20
C THR A 49 -11.06 3.30 -20.04
N LEU A 50 -10.43 3.40 -18.85
CA LEU A 50 -9.29 4.28 -18.64
C LEU A 50 -8.13 3.86 -19.54
N PRO A 51 -7.33 4.83 -20.02
CA PRO A 51 -6.16 4.53 -20.83
C PRO A 51 -5.22 3.57 -20.08
N ILE A 52 -4.67 2.60 -20.81
CA ILE A 52 -3.67 1.67 -20.29
C ILE A 52 -2.42 2.48 -19.97
N ASP A 53 -2.06 2.48 -18.70
CA ASP A 53 -0.84 3.12 -18.24
C ASP A 53 0.34 2.17 -18.50
N HIS A 54 1.29 2.60 -19.32
CA HIS A 54 2.55 1.88 -19.56
C HIS A 54 3.64 2.23 -18.52
N GLY A 55 3.29 3.00 -17.49
CA GLY A 55 4.17 3.35 -16.38
C GLY A 55 4.42 2.20 -15.39
N LEU A 56 5.15 2.51 -14.31
CA LEU A 56 5.32 1.62 -13.17
C LEU A 56 3.95 1.33 -12.54
N ASP A 57 3.57 0.05 -12.47
CA ASP A 57 2.31 -0.38 -11.90
C ASP A 57 2.21 0.11 -10.44
N ALA A 58 1.15 0.86 -10.12
CA ALA A 58 0.91 1.42 -8.78
C ALA A 58 0.93 0.33 -7.69
N ARG A 59 0.66 -0.92 -8.06
CA ARG A 59 0.81 -2.10 -7.19
C ARG A 59 2.25 -2.32 -6.77
N ILE A 60 3.19 -2.26 -7.72
CA ILE A 60 4.62 -2.48 -7.50
C ILE A 60 5.19 -1.35 -6.65
N GLU A 61 4.85 -0.09 -6.98
CA GLU A 61 5.31 1.06 -6.20
C GLU A 61 4.80 1.02 -4.76
N SER A 62 3.50 0.79 -4.56
CA SER A 62 2.92 0.71 -3.22
C SER A 62 3.48 -0.47 -2.40
N PHE A 63 3.78 -1.60 -3.03
CA PHE A 63 4.41 -2.74 -2.37
C PHE A 63 5.87 -2.46 -1.98
N ALA A 64 6.61 -1.71 -2.81
CA ALA A 64 8.00 -1.37 -2.54
C ALA A 64 8.18 -0.63 -1.20
N TYR A 65 7.22 0.21 -0.80
CA TYR A 65 7.24 0.89 0.51
C TYR A 65 6.97 -0.04 1.70
N LEU A 66 6.31 -1.19 1.49
CA LEU A 66 6.04 -2.18 2.54
C LEU A 66 7.24 -3.08 2.82
N VAL A 67 8.09 -3.32 1.82
CA VAL A 67 9.24 -4.23 1.92
C VAL A 67 10.21 -3.85 3.07
N PRO A 68 10.66 -2.59 3.21
CA PRO A 68 11.54 -2.21 4.32
C PRO A 68 10.91 -2.42 5.69
N LEU A 69 9.61 -2.12 5.84
CA LEU A 69 8.86 -2.32 7.09
C LEU A 69 8.84 -3.81 7.46
N LEU A 70 8.58 -4.69 6.49
CA LEU A 70 8.55 -6.14 6.69
C LEU A 70 9.92 -6.70 7.06
N ILE A 71 10.99 -6.26 6.39
CA ILE A 71 12.36 -6.67 6.71
C ILE A 71 12.68 -6.32 8.17
N VAL A 72 12.40 -5.08 8.58
CA VAL A 72 12.62 -4.64 9.96
C VAL A 72 11.78 -5.44 10.96
N ALA A 73 10.51 -5.70 10.63
CA ALA A 73 9.62 -6.49 11.47
C ALA A 73 10.10 -7.94 11.66
N VAL A 74 10.55 -8.59 10.58
CA VAL A 74 11.09 -9.95 10.60
C VAL A 74 12.40 -9.99 11.39
N VAL A 75 13.34 -9.09 11.12
CA VAL A 75 14.63 -9.01 11.84
C VAL A 75 14.40 -8.82 13.34
N LEU A 76 13.46 -7.94 13.73
CA LEU A 76 13.10 -7.72 15.13
C LEU A 76 12.46 -8.94 15.79
N SER A 77 11.57 -9.63 15.07
CA SER A 77 10.90 -10.83 15.56
C SER A 77 11.89 -11.98 15.78
N VAL A 78 12.79 -12.22 14.81
CA VAL A 78 13.84 -13.24 14.90
C VAL A 78 14.81 -12.93 16.04
N ARG A 79 15.28 -11.67 16.16
CA ARG A 79 16.18 -11.26 17.25
C ARG A 79 15.56 -11.39 18.64
N ARG A 80 14.25 -11.17 18.77
CA ARG A 80 13.55 -11.23 20.07
C ARG A 80 13.00 -12.62 20.39
N ARG A 81 13.04 -13.58 19.44
CA ARG A 81 12.38 -14.91 19.52
C ARG A 81 10.91 -14.85 19.96
N LYS A 82 10.26 -13.70 19.77
CA LYS A 82 8.86 -13.45 20.14
C LYS A 82 8.24 -12.60 19.04
N PRO A 83 6.98 -12.88 18.66
CA PRO A 83 6.28 -12.08 17.67
C PRO A 83 6.17 -10.64 18.16
N HIS A 84 6.89 -9.74 17.50
CA HIS A 84 6.85 -8.32 17.81
C HIS A 84 5.57 -7.72 17.21
N TRP A 85 4.96 -6.74 17.88
CA TRP A 85 3.72 -6.08 17.41
C TRP A 85 3.86 -5.53 15.98
N LEU A 86 5.07 -5.09 15.62
CA LEU A 86 5.38 -4.58 14.27
C LEU A 86 5.13 -5.61 13.16
N LEU A 87 5.27 -6.90 13.45
CA LEU A 87 5.05 -7.97 12.49
C LEU A 87 3.55 -8.14 12.22
N TRP A 88 2.72 -8.03 13.25
CA TRP A 88 1.26 -7.99 13.09
C TRP A 88 0.82 -6.76 12.29
N VAL A 89 1.39 -5.59 12.55
CA VAL A 89 1.08 -4.37 11.80
C VAL A 89 1.51 -4.49 10.33
N GLY A 90 2.71 -5.02 10.06
CA GLY A 90 3.16 -5.28 8.70
C GLY A 90 2.25 -6.28 7.97
N LEU A 91 1.82 -7.35 8.66
CA LEU A 91 0.91 -8.34 8.09
C LEU A 91 -0.46 -7.75 7.76
N VAL A 92 -1.04 -6.95 8.67
CA VAL A 92 -2.30 -6.23 8.42
C VAL A 92 -2.16 -5.30 7.22
N LEU A 93 -1.04 -4.57 7.10
CA LEU A 93 -0.81 -3.69 5.96
C LEU A 93 -0.66 -4.46 4.64
N VAL A 94 -0.02 -5.63 4.64
CA VAL A 94 0.04 -6.51 3.45
C VAL A 94 -1.35 -7.03 3.08
N VAL A 95 -2.16 -7.41 4.06
CA VAL A 95 -3.54 -7.84 3.81
C VAL A 95 -4.37 -6.68 3.24
N LEU A 96 -4.28 -5.48 3.82
CA LEU A 96 -4.96 -4.28 3.30
C LEU A 96 -4.49 -3.93 1.88
N TRP A 97 -3.19 -4.05 1.61
CA TRP A 97 -2.62 -3.90 0.27
C TRP A 97 -3.24 -4.91 -0.70
N GLY A 98 -3.24 -6.19 -0.36
CA GLY A 98 -3.80 -7.26 -1.19
C GLY A 98 -5.30 -7.08 -1.42
N VAL A 99 -6.07 -6.72 -0.40
CA VAL A 99 -7.50 -6.43 -0.54
C VAL A 99 -7.71 -5.25 -1.49
N ARG A 100 -6.98 -4.15 -1.31
CA ARG A 100 -7.13 -2.95 -2.16
C ARG A 100 -6.75 -3.19 -3.63
N PHE A 101 -5.65 -3.90 -3.88
CA PHE A 101 -5.07 -4.03 -5.21
C PHE A 101 -5.37 -5.33 -5.94
N VAL A 102 -5.76 -6.40 -5.23
CA VAL A 102 -6.07 -7.71 -5.82
C VAL A 102 -7.56 -8.01 -5.75
N VAL A 103 -8.20 -7.84 -4.59
CA VAL A 103 -9.62 -8.19 -4.40
C VAL A 103 -10.54 -7.11 -4.94
N LEU A 104 -10.27 -5.85 -4.60
CA LEU A 104 -11.04 -4.72 -5.11
C LEU A 104 -10.55 -4.24 -6.47
N ALA A 105 -9.57 -4.89 -7.10
CA ALA A 105 -9.27 -4.61 -8.50
C ALA A 105 -10.54 -4.88 -9.31
N PRO A 106 -11.07 -3.87 -10.05
CA PRO A 106 -12.19 -4.12 -10.92
C PRO A 106 -11.74 -5.18 -11.91
N SER A 107 -12.35 -6.37 -11.81
CA SER A 107 -12.14 -7.46 -12.75
C SER A 107 -12.80 -7.01 -14.05
N CYS A 108 -12.07 -6.21 -14.83
CA CYS A 108 -12.57 -5.79 -16.12
C CYS A 108 -12.76 -7.07 -16.95
N PRO A 109 -13.96 -7.29 -17.53
CA PRO A 109 -14.16 -8.44 -18.39
C PRO A 109 -13.07 -8.41 -19.46
N ALA A 110 -12.38 -9.54 -19.63
CA ALA A 110 -11.37 -9.69 -20.67
C ALA A 110 -12.02 -9.28 -22.00
N ARG A 111 -11.40 -8.29 -22.65
CA ARG A 111 -11.88 -7.76 -23.93
C ARG A 111 -11.72 -8.79 -25.03
#